data_AF-A0A3S9A9J5-F1
#
_entry.id   AF-A0A3S9A9J5-F1
#
_cell.length_a   1.000
_cell.length_b   1.000
_cell.length_c   1.000
_cell.angle_alpha   90.00
_cell.angle_beta   90.00
_cell.angle_gamma   90.00
#
_symmetry.space_group_name_H-M   'P 1'
#
loop_
_entity.id
_entity.type
_entity.pdbx_description
1 polymer ?
#
loop_
_entity_poly.entity_id
_entity_poly.type
_entity_poly.pdbx_seq_one_letter_code
_entity_poly.pdbx_strand_id
1 'polypeptide(L)'
;MAAAVEISRETEFAMKACTRILFMLLLAFALPIVLSGCKERMDTSDLSAQAFVKAMGIDYQNGQYFVTVQLMDFSAIAKSESPKAQKPSVWIGAGHGKSISEANKQIAVATQSTLNFEQLSVVIVREPAMVKMAQILDAVNRVRVTRYTSWIYGTRSDLNDIFTASAFFELSQTYSYIYNPLALEKQNSTVPPVTMQKFVTAFNEKAMTALLPSVSVSSKIWRENKRPITVQELDGVFAFKMKHKPVYLPLKQVTGVRWSKNPLYRAQYTVQSEGQQDAAVVGIRYAKVKKKELKAGKSGPKFVLHVKAYGDLTEMGGSMTVGEIEGKVRKLIEEEIMLAYTSGIREHLDLFNLEEVMYRYHLGEWKKTARSGDWLPGEKDLQVKVSFGIRRAGVFEMQ
;
A
#
# COMPACT_ATOMS: atom_id res chain seq x y z
N MET A 1 65.43 19.48 -60.40
CA MET A 1 64.47 18.40 -60.13
C MET A 1 64.02 18.32 -58.66
N ALA A 2 64.76 18.88 -57.69
CA ALA A 2 64.35 18.90 -56.28
C ALA A 2 63.23 19.92 -55.94
N ALA A 3 63.27 21.13 -56.51
CA ALA A 3 62.30 22.19 -56.16
C ALA A 3 60.84 21.91 -56.59
N ALA A 4 60.61 21.11 -57.64
CA ALA A 4 59.26 20.79 -58.12
C ALA A 4 58.56 19.71 -57.27
N VAL A 5 59.33 18.83 -56.63
CA VAL A 5 58.81 17.77 -55.75
C VAL A 5 58.39 18.33 -54.40
N GLU A 6 59.12 19.33 -53.91
CA GLU A 6 58.89 19.97 -52.61
C GLU A 6 57.60 20.82 -52.60
N ILE A 7 57.33 21.57 -53.68
CA ILE A 7 56.09 22.35 -53.85
C ILE A 7 54.86 21.43 -53.99
N SER A 8 54.99 20.27 -54.63
CA SER A 8 53.88 19.31 -54.74
C SER A 8 53.52 18.66 -53.40
N ARG A 9 54.50 18.50 -52.50
CA ARG A 9 54.29 17.91 -51.17
C ARG A 9 53.64 18.88 -50.19
N GLU A 10 54.03 20.16 -50.22
CA GLU A 10 53.41 21.19 -49.39
C GLU A 10 51.96 21.47 -49.79
N THR A 11 51.66 21.50 -51.10
CA THR A 11 50.29 21.70 -51.59
C THR A 11 49.37 20.53 -51.24
N GLU A 12 49.87 19.29 -51.27
CA GLU A 12 49.10 18.11 -50.86
C GLU A 12 48.84 18.06 -49.35
N PHE A 13 49.80 18.53 -48.54
CA PHE A 13 49.65 18.65 -47.08
C PHE A 13 48.66 19.74 -46.69
N ALA A 14 48.75 20.92 -47.31
CA ALA A 14 47.82 22.03 -47.10
C ALA A 14 46.39 21.66 -47.51
N MET A 15 46.23 20.93 -48.62
CA MET A 15 44.93 20.47 -49.09
C MET A 15 44.30 19.45 -48.12
N LYS A 16 45.08 18.47 -47.62
CA LYS A 16 44.62 17.50 -46.61
C LYS A 16 44.28 18.14 -45.26
N ALA A 17 45.04 19.15 -44.84
CA ALA A 17 44.74 19.94 -43.64
C ALA A 17 43.44 20.74 -43.81
N CYS A 18 43.24 21.36 -44.97
CA CYS A 18 42.02 22.13 -45.29
C CYS A 18 40.79 21.22 -45.38
N THR A 19 40.92 20.01 -45.95
CA THR A 19 39.81 19.02 -45.99
C THR A 19 39.46 18.51 -44.58
N ARG A 20 40.46 18.32 -43.71
CA ARG A 20 40.23 17.93 -42.30
C ARG A 20 39.57 19.03 -41.47
N ILE A 21 39.97 20.29 -41.66
CA ILE A 21 39.36 21.44 -41.00
C ILE A 21 37.91 21.63 -41.49
N LEU A 22 37.67 21.51 -42.80
CA LEU A 22 36.33 21.57 -43.38
C LEU A 22 35.44 20.45 -42.84
N PHE A 23 35.96 19.21 -42.74
CA PHE A 23 35.21 18.09 -42.18
C PHE A 23 34.92 18.27 -40.68
N MET A 24 35.88 18.80 -39.90
CA MET A 24 35.64 19.13 -38.48
C MET A 24 34.61 20.25 -38.30
N LEU A 25 34.63 21.29 -39.14
CA LEU A 25 33.63 22.36 -39.12
C LEU A 25 32.25 21.83 -39.53
N LEU A 26 32.18 20.94 -40.52
CA LEU A 26 30.93 20.30 -40.95
C LEU A 26 30.37 19.37 -39.87
N LEU A 27 31.23 18.64 -39.16
CA LEU A 27 30.85 17.79 -38.04
C LEU A 27 30.40 18.61 -36.82
N ALA A 28 31.08 19.73 -36.52
CA ALA A 28 30.70 20.66 -35.46
C ALA A 28 29.38 21.39 -35.75
N PHE A 29 29.08 21.65 -37.02
CA PHE A 29 27.80 22.24 -37.45
C PHE A 29 26.67 21.20 -37.54
N ALA A 30 26.98 19.93 -37.83
CA ALA A 30 26.00 18.84 -37.86
C ALA A 30 25.59 18.36 -36.46
N LEU A 31 26.50 18.40 -35.47
CA LEU A 31 26.24 17.96 -34.09
C LEU A 31 25.02 18.63 -33.42
N PRO A 32 24.78 19.96 -33.51
CA PRO A 32 23.60 20.58 -32.93
C PRO A 32 22.28 20.18 -33.62
N ILE A 33 22.32 19.70 -34.87
CA ILE A 33 21.11 19.27 -35.63
C ILE A 33 20.66 17.88 -35.17
N VAL A 34 21.59 17.01 -34.76
CA VAL A 34 21.27 15.71 -34.15
C VAL A 34 21.00 15.81 -32.64
N LEU A 35 21.48 16.87 -31.99
CA LEU A 35 21.17 17.22 -30.59
C LEU A 35 19.92 18.07 -30.42
N SER A 36 19.32 18.59 -31.50
CA SER A 36 17.91 19.00 -31.47
C SER A 36 17.05 17.74 -31.45
N GLY A 37 17.08 17.05 -30.31
CA GLY A 37 16.10 16.02 -29.98
C GLY A 37 14.71 16.58 -30.26
N CYS A 38 13.82 15.73 -30.77
CA CYS A 38 12.45 16.08 -31.14
C CYS A 38 11.85 16.94 -30.01
N LYS A 39 11.81 18.26 -30.23
CA LYS A 39 10.91 19.15 -29.53
C LYS A 39 9.53 18.81 -30.07
N GLU A 40 8.97 17.67 -29.65
CA GLU A 40 7.57 17.72 -29.28
C GLU A 40 7.51 18.87 -28.28
N ARG A 41 6.95 19.96 -28.77
CA ARG A 41 6.75 21.20 -28.06
C ARG A 41 5.72 20.90 -26.98
N MET A 42 6.14 20.18 -25.94
CA MET A 42 5.47 20.17 -24.66
C MET A 42 5.84 21.52 -24.07
N ASP A 43 5.10 22.55 -24.49
CA ASP A 43 5.29 23.91 -24.01
C ASP A 43 5.30 23.82 -22.48
N THR A 44 6.32 24.36 -21.84
CA THR A 44 6.43 24.35 -20.37
C THR A 44 5.26 25.07 -19.69
N SER A 45 4.46 25.83 -20.44
CA SER A 45 3.15 26.37 -20.03
C SER A 45 2.07 25.31 -19.84
N ASP A 46 2.19 24.13 -20.46
CA ASP A 46 1.23 23.02 -20.35
C ASP A 46 1.36 22.30 -19.00
N LEU A 47 2.58 22.21 -18.46
CA LEU A 47 2.82 21.60 -17.14
C LEU A 47 2.26 22.46 -15.99
N SER A 48 2.29 23.79 -16.14
CA SER A 48 1.66 24.73 -15.19
C SER A 48 0.13 24.75 -15.28
N ALA A 49 -0.44 24.24 -16.37
CA ALA A 49 -1.88 24.18 -16.61
C ALA A 49 -2.49 22.80 -16.29
N GLN A 50 -1.73 21.90 -15.65
CA GLN A 50 -2.18 20.55 -15.27
C GLN A 50 -2.55 20.46 -13.79
N ALA A 51 -3.72 19.90 -13.53
CA ALA A 51 -4.20 19.58 -12.19
C ALA A 51 -3.72 18.18 -11.82
N PHE A 52 -2.62 18.09 -11.07
CA PHE A 52 -2.06 16.81 -10.65
C PHE A 52 -2.90 16.16 -9.54
N VAL A 53 -3.47 15.01 -9.87
CA VAL A 53 -4.28 14.20 -8.96
C VAL A 53 -3.37 13.36 -8.09
N LYS A 54 -3.52 13.51 -6.77
CA LYS A 54 -2.74 12.77 -5.77
C LYS A 54 -3.49 11.55 -5.22
N ALA A 55 -4.80 11.68 -5.03
CA ALA A 55 -5.69 10.60 -4.64
C ALA A 55 -7.01 10.63 -5.43
N MET A 56 -7.59 9.46 -5.62
CA MET A 56 -8.90 9.27 -6.23
C MET A 56 -9.79 8.43 -5.33
N GLY A 57 -11.01 8.88 -5.11
CA GLY A 57 -12.08 8.20 -4.42
C GLY A 57 -13.17 7.82 -5.42
N ILE A 58 -13.71 6.61 -5.31
CA ILE A 58 -14.73 6.09 -6.23
C ILE A 58 -15.89 5.54 -5.41
N ASP A 59 -17.08 6.04 -5.72
CA ASP A 59 -18.35 5.54 -5.21
C ASP A 59 -19.32 5.21 -6.37
N TYR A 60 -20.35 4.43 -6.08
CA TYR A 60 -21.36 4.02 -7.04
C TYR A 60 -22.73 3.99 -6.37
N GLN A 61 -23.59 4.91 -6.78
CA GLN A 61 -24.93 5.06 -6.23
C GLN A 61 -25.89 5.42 -7.37
N ASN A 62 -27.15 4.99 -7.29
CA ASN A 62 -28.20 5.36 -8.25
C ASN A 62 -27.81 5.13 -9.73
N GLY A 63 -27.04 4.08 -10.01
CA GLY A 63 -26.61 3.73 -11.37
C GLY A 63 -25.45 4.57 -11.92
N GLN A 64 -24.89 5.50 -11.14
CA GLN A 64 -23.82 6.42 -11.54
C GLN A 64 -22.57 6.23 -10.69
N TYR A 65 -21.41 6.45 -11.31
CA TYR A 65 -20.15 6.60 -10.61
C TYR A 65 -20.05 8.02 -10.07
N PHE A 66 -19.60 8.13 -8.82
CA PHE A 66 -19.18 9.39 -8.21
C PHE A 66 -17.67 9.29 -8.00
N VAL A 67 -16.92 10.21 -8.60
CA VAL A 67 -15.47 10.26 -8.50
C VAL A 67 -15.09 11.52 -7.76
N THR A 68 -14.28 11.37 -6.73
CA THR A 68 -13.70 12.47 -5.96
C THR A 68 -12.20 12.44 -6.18
N VAL A 69 -11.59 13.54 -6.61
CA VAL A 69 -10.14 13.66 -6.76
C VAL A 69 -9.60 14.67 -5.79
N GLN A 70 -8.42 14.38 -5.25
CA GLN A 70 -7.64 15.30 -4.43
C GLN A 70 -6.47 15.80 -5.26
N LEU A 71 -6.41 17.11 -5.47
CA LEU A 71 -5.31 17.77 -6.19
C LEU A 71 -4.27 18.28 -5.20
N MET A 72 -3.01 18.21 -5.62
CA MET A 72 -1.90 18.78 -4.84
C MET A 72 -1.54 20.16 -5.36
N ASP A 73 -1.42 21.13 -4.45
CA ASP A 73 -0.83 22.42 -4.74
C ASP A 73 0.70 22.33 -4.55
N PHE A 74 1.46 22.33 -5.65
CA PHE A 74 2.93 22.30 -5.62
C PHE A 74 3.56 23.66 -5.30
N SER A 75 2.80 24.75 -5.26
CA SER A 75 3.32 26.09 -4.95
C SER A 75 3.90 26.16 -3.53
N ALA A 76 3.38 25.35 -2.60
CA ALA A 76 3.87 25.25 -1.22
C ALA A 76 5.19 24.46 -1.08
N ILE A 77 5.61 23.72 -2.11
CA ILE A 77 6.82 22.86 -2.08
C ILE A 77 7.98 23.51 -2.87
N ALA A 78 7.67 24.35 -3.86
CA ALA A 78 8.65 25.01 -4.70
C ALA A 78 9.02 26.41 -4.17
N LYS A 79 10.15 26.49 -3.43
CA LYS A 79 10.86 27.71 -3.01
C LYS A 79 10.18 28.60 -1.95
N SER A 80 10.72 28.56 -0.73
CA SER A 80 11.05 29.79 -0.01
C SER A 80 12.21 29.56 0.98
N GLU A 81 13.25 30.38 0.88
CA GLU A 81 14.29 30.59 1.92
C GLU A 81 13.71 31.35 3.14
N SER A 82 12.38 31.39 3.28
CA SER A 82 11.67 32.04 4.37
C SER A 82 10.52 31.13 4.81
N PRO A 83 10.48 30.67 6.06
CA PRO A 83 9.42 29.81 6.56
C PRO A 83 8.18 30.67 6.86
N LYS A 84 7.37 30.95 5.85
CA LYS A 84 5.96 31.27 6.10
C LYS A 84 5.21 29.95 6.12
N ALA A 85 4.77 29.56 7.32
CA ALA A 85 3.84 28.45 7.54
C ALA A 85 2.50 28.80 6.88
N GLN A 86 2.36 28.50 5.59
CA GLN A 86 1.08 28.53 4.91
C GLN A 86 0.57 27.09 4.91
N LYS A 87 -0.55 26.83 5.60
CA LYS A 87 -1.18 25.51 5.62
C LYS A 87 -1.40 25.04 4.17
N PRO A 88 -0.90 23.86 3.77
CA PRO A 88 -1.09 23.38 2.41
C PRO A 88 -2.59 23.25 2.12
N SER A 89 -3.08 23.96 1.10
CA SER A 89 -4.48 23.91 0.70
C SER A 89 -4.79 22.59 0.03
N VAL A 90 -5.95 22.02 0.35
CA VAL A 90 -6.43 20.74 -0.17
C VAL A 90 -7.56 21.03 -1.14
N TRP A 91 -7.34 20.73 -2.41
CA TRP A 91 -8.35 20.95 -3.44
C TRP A 91 -9.05 19.62 -3.73
N ILE A 92 -10.37 19.60 -3.56
CA ILE A 92 -11.20 18.43 -3.83
C ILE A 92 -12.12 18.75 -4.99
N GLY A 93 -12.02 17.95 -6.05
CA GLY A 93 -12.97 17.97 -7.17
C GLY A 93 -13.88 16.76 -7.09
N ALA A 94 -15.18 16.94 -7.25
CA ALA A 94 -16.14 15.84 -7.30
C ALA A 94 -16.92 15.91 -8.62
N GLY A 95 -17.07 14.76 -9.27
CA GLY A 95 -17.86 14.60 -10.49
C GLY A 95 -18.61 13.28 -10.50
N HIS A 96 -19.60 13.18 -11.36
CA HIS A 96 -20.42 12.00 -11.52
C HIS A 96 -20.72 11.70 -12.98
N GLY A 97 -21.07 10.45 -13.29
CA GLY A 97 -21.42 10.03 -14.64
C GLY A 97 -21.73 8.55 -14.75
N LYS A 98 -22.08 8.08 -15.94
CA LYS A 98 -22.30 6.66 -16.24
C LYS A 98 -20.99 5.87 -16.28
N SER A 99 -19.85 6.56 -16.35
CA SER A 99 -18.51 5.96 -16.30
C SER A 99 -17.55 6.84 -15.49
N ILE A 100 -16.46 6.24 -15.00
CA ILE A 100 -15.36 6.97 -14.34
C ILE A 100 -14.76 8.04 -15.28
N SER A 101 -14.66 7.76 -16.58
CA SER A 101 -14.17 8.72 -17.58
C SER A 101 -15.09 9.93 -17.73
N GLU A 102 -16.41 9.74 -17.68
CA GLU A 102 -17.38 10.84 -17.74
C GLU A 102 -17.32 11.70 -16.47
N ALA A 103 -17.25 11.07 -15.29
CA ALA A 103 -17.07 11.78 -14.03
C ALA A 103 -15.75 12.59 -14.01
N ASN A 104 -14.64 12.00 -14.46
CA ASN A 104 -13.36 12.71 -14.59
C ASN A 104 -13.43 13.87 -15.58
N LYS A 105 -14.15 13.72 -16.70
CA LYS A 105 -14.36 14.79 -17.66
C LYS A 105 -15.12 15.96 -17.04
N GLN A 106 -16.16 15.69 -16.24
CA GLN A 106 -16.90 16.74 -15.53
C GLN A 106 -15.99 17.53 -14.59
N ILE A 107 -15.12 16.84 -13.83
CA ILE A 107 -14.13 17.48 -12.96
C ILE A 107 -13.18 18.34 -13.78
N ALA A 108 -12.59 17.80 -14.86
CA ALA A 108 -11.63 18.50 -15.70
C ALA A 108 -12.19 19.80 -16.31
N VAL A 109 -13.46 19.78 -16.74
CA VAL A 109 -14.15 20.97 -17.26
C VAL A 109 -14.30 22.04 -16.17
N ALA A 110 -14.67 21.64 -14.95
CA ALA A 110 -14.83 22.56 -13.83
C ALA A 110 -13.49 23.13 -13.35
N THR A 111 -12.41 22.34 -13.39
CA THR A 111 -11.06 22.81 -13.02
C THR A 111 -10.41 23.69 -14.08
N GLN A 112 -11.01 23.83 -15.27
CA GLN A 112 -10.44 24.54 -16.43
C GLN A 112 -9.02 24.06 -16.80
N SER A 113 -8.73 22.79 -16.50
CA SER A 113 -7.39 22.22 -16.52
C SER A 113 -7.48 20.73 -16.80
N THR A 114 -6.46 20.17 -17.43
CA THR A 114 -6.37 18.72 -17.66
C THR A 114 -5.97 18.02 -16.36
N LEU A 115 -6.71 16.96 -16.01
CA LEU A 115 -6.36 16.12 -14.87
C LEU A 115 -5.16 15.23 -15.24
N ASN A 116 -4.05 15.42 -14.53
CA ASN A 116 -2.86 14.58 -14.66
C ASN A 116 -2.86 13.53 -13.54
N PHE A 117 -2.89 12.24 -13.89
CA PHE A 117 -2.89 11.12 -12.94
C PHE A 117 -1.52 10.47 -12.74
N GLU A 118 -0.44 11.05 -13.27
CA GLU A 118 0.92 10.50 -13.16
C GLU A 118 1.42 10.44 -11.71
N GLN A 119 0.88 11.30 -10.84
CA GLN A 119 1.19 11.36 -9.42
C GLN A 119 0.16 10.65 -8.53
N LEU A 120 -0.78 9.89 -9.13
CA LEU A 120 -1.82 9.17 -8.40
C LEU A 120 -1.20 8.12 -7.48
N SER A 121 -1.27 8.37 -6.18
CA SER A 121 -0.63 7.55 -5.16
C SER A 121 -1.60 6.74 -4.31
N VAL A 122 -2.88 7.12 -4.29
CA VAL A 122 -3.92 6.49 -3.48
C VAL A 122 -5.20 6.36 -4.29
N VAL A 123 -5.83 5.18 -4.21
CA VAL A 123 -7.16 4.91 -4.72
C VAL A 123 -8.03 4.39 -3.56
N ILE A 124 -9.18 5.02 -3.33
CA ILE A 124 -10.12 4.61 -2.27
C ILE A 124 -11.44 4.24 -2.92
N VAL A 125 -11.95 3.05 -2.62
CA VAL A 125 -13.23 2.58 -3.14
C VAL A 125 -14.23 2.53 -1.99
N ARG A 126 -15.35 3.23 -2.14
CA ARG A 126 -16.47 3.16 -1.20
C ARG A 126 -17.17 1.81 -1.30
N GLU A 127 -17.69 1.33 -0.18
CA GLU A 127 -18.39 0.03 -0.09
C GLU A 127 -19.49 -0.17 -1.17
N PRO A 128 -20.38 0.79 -1.46
CA PRO A 128 -21.38 0.64 -2.53
C PRO A 128 -20.77 0.44 -3.92
N ALA A 129 -19.60 1.04 -4.19
CA ALA A 129 -18.85 0.85 -5.43
C ALA A 129 -18.20 -0.52 -5.59
N MET A 130 -18.00 -1.27 -4.52
CA MET A 130 -17.22 -2.51 -4.58
C MET A 130 -17.91 -3.64 -5.37
N VAL A 131 -19.23 -3.58 -5.57
CA VAL A 131 -19.92 -4.50 -6.50
C VAL A 131 -19.47 -4.30 -7.95
N LYS A 132 -18.85 -3.15 -8.26
CA LYS A 132 -18.22 -2.84 -9.56
C LYS A 132 -16.69 -2.88 -9.49
N MET A 133 -16.10 -3.54 -8.48
CA MET A 133 -14.64 -3.53 -8.26
C MET A 133 -13.85 -3.95 -9.50
N ALA A 134 -14.30 -4.96 -10.25
CA ALA A 134 -13.62 -5.39 -11.48
C ALA A 134 -13.59 -4.27 -12.55
N GLN A 135 -14.71 -3.57 -12.75
CA GLN A 135 -14.80 -2.45 -13.69
C GLN A 135 -13.97 -1.25 -13.20
N ILE A 136 -13.95 -1.00 -11.89
CA ILE A 136 -13.16 0.07 -11.27
C ILE A 136 -11.67 -0.18 -11.49
N LEU A 137 -11.18 -1.39 -11.20
CA LEU A 137 -9.78 -1.75 -11.40
C LEU A 137 -9.35 -1.63 -12.86
N ASP A 138 -10.19 -2.06 -13.80
CA ASP A 138 -9.92 -1.91 -15.25
C ASP A 138 -9.90 -0.43 -15.67
N ALA A 139 -10.88 0.36 -15.23
CA ALA A 139 -10.98 1.78 -15.56
C ALA A 139 -9.79 2.58 -15.02
N VAL A 140 -9.42 2.39 -13.75
CA VAL A 140 -8.28 3.06 -13.12
C VAL A 140 -6.97 2.70 -13.83
N ASN A 141 -6.80 1.45 -14.25
CA ASN A 141 -5.63 1.03 -15.02
C ASN A 141 -5.56 1.68 -16.42
N ARG A 142 -6.70 1.90 -17.08
CA ARG A 142 -6.76 2.50 -18.43
C ARG A 142 -6.39 3.98 -18.48
N VAL A 143 -6.49 4.69 -17.37
CA VAL A 143 -6.23 6.15 -17.30
C VAL A 143 -4.73 6.50 -17.53
N ARG A 144 -3.80 5.52 -17.59
CA ARG A 144 -2.32 5.67 -17.71
C ARG A 144 -1.75 6.50 -16.54
N VAL A 145 -0.92 5.96 -15.65
CA VAL A 145 0.49 5.58 -15.91
C VAL A 145 0.87 4.28 -15.19
N THR A 146 1.33 3.32 -16.00
CA THR A 146 2.30 2.20 -15.89
C THR A 146 2.77 1.60 -14.56
N ARG A 147 2.30 2.03 -13.39
CA ARG A 147 2.72 1.46 -12.11
C ARG A 147 1.49 1.29 -11.24
N TYR A 148 1.00 0.05 -11.15
CA TYR A 148 0.04 -0.40 -10.15
C TYR A 148 0.58 -0.25 -8.68
N THR A 149 1.45 0.72 -8.43
CA THR A 149 2.14 1.00 -7.17
C THR A 149 1.33 1.88 -6.23
N SER A 150 0.27 2.53 -6.71
CA SER A 150 -0.65 3.28 -5.85
C SER A 150 -1.21 2.37 -4.75
N TRP A 151 -1.32 2.90 -3.53
CA TRP A 151 -2.02 2.21 -2.46
C TRP A 151 -3.51 2.16 -2.77
N ILE A 152 -4.17 1.05 -2.43
CA ILE A 152 -5.61 0.91 -2.61
C ILE A 152 -6.28 0.57 -1.28
N TYR A 153 -7.40 1.22 -0.99
CA TYR A 153 -8.18 1.04 0.23
C TYR A 153 -9.67 0.93 -0.05
N GLY A 154 -10.38 0.30 0.87
CA GLY A 154 -11.83 0.37 0.98
C GLY A 154 -12.25 1.43 1.98
N THR A 155 -13.50 1.91 1.93
CA THR A 155 -14.05 2.74 3.01
C THR A 155 -15.57 2.66 3.10
N ARG A 156 -16.07 2.86 4.32
CA ARG A 156 -17.48 3.11 4.63
C ARG A 156 -17.77 4.56 5.02
N SER A 157 -16.73 5.40 5.05
CA SER A 157 -16.79 6.81 5.40
C SER A 157 -16.88 7.68 4.15
N ASP A 158 -17.32 8.93 4.30
CA ASP A 158 -17.36 9.87 3.20
C ASP A 158 -15.97 10.16 2.64
N LEU A 159 -15.85 10.26 1.32
CA LEU A 159 -14.56 10.48 0.67
C LEU A 159 -14.01 11.87 0.97
N ASN A 160 -14.87 12.88 1.14
CA ASN A 160 -14.43 14.22 1.50
C ASN A 160 -13.84 14.21 2.91
N ASP A 161 -14.46 13.51 3.86
CA ASP A 161 -13.92 13.38 5.22
C ASP A 161 -12.53 12.73 5.22
N ILE A 162 -12.35 11.67 4.40
CA ILE A 162 -11.06 10.98 4.28
C ILE A 162 -9.99 11.89 3.67
N PHE A 163 -10.31 12.65 2.62
CA PHE A 163 -9.34 13.52 1.93
C PHE A 163 -9.07 14.84 2.65
N THR A 164 -10.00 15.33 3.47
CA THR A 164 -9.83 16.54 4.30
C THR A 164 -9.29 16.25 5.69
N ALA A 165 -9.22 14.97 6.10
CA ALA A 165 -8.62 14.57 7.37
C ALA A 165 -7.22 15.20 7.54
N SER A 166 -6.96 15.72 8.74
CA SER A 166 -5.79 16.56 9.01
C SER A 166 -4.50 15.73 9.01
N ALA A 167 -3.45 16.27 8.39
CA ALA A 167 -2.09 15.84 8.70
C ALA A 167 -1.64 16.50 10.00
N PHE A 168 -0.97 15.73 10.87
CA PHE A 168 -0.40 16.27 12.10
C PHE A 168 0.65 17.36 11.81
N PHE A 169 0.73 18.36 12.68
CA PHE A 169 1.78 19.39 12.71
C PHE A 169 1.90 20.29 11.46
N GLU A 170 0.78 20.60 10.79
CA GLU A 170 0.78 21.38 9.53
C GLU A 170 1.67 20.78 8.42
N LEU A 171 2.07 19.51 8.56
CA LEU A 171 2.82 18.79 7.55
C LEU A 171 1.98 18.64 6.29
N SER A 172 2.66 18.45 5.15
CA SER A 172 1.99 18.07 3.92
C SER A 172 1.10 16.85 4.14
N GLN A 173 -0.07 16.82 3.50
CA GLN A 173 -0.98 15.69 3.58
C GLN A 173 -0.35 14.37 3.12
N THR A 174 0.77 14.41 2.38
CA THR A 174 1.56 13.24 2.00
C THR A 174 2.11 12.44 3.18
N TYR A 175 2.16 13.02 4.39
CA TYR A 175 2.53 12.32 5.61
C TYR A 175 1.35 11.61 6.29
N SER A 176 0.11 11.81 5.82
CA SER A 176 -1.05 11.10 6.37
C SER A 176 -1.05 9.61 6.02
N TYR A 177 -1.86 8.84 6.75
CA TYR A 177 -1.84 7.38 6.73
C TYR A 177 -2.03 6.82 5.32
N ILE A 178 -3.02 7.32 4.56
CA ILE A 178 -3.33 6.75 3.24
C ILE A 178 -2.16 6.86 2.26
N TYR A 179 -1.32 7.89 2.39
CA TYR A 179 -0.16 8.14 1.53
C TYR A 179 1.11 7.44 1.99
N ASN A 180 1.30 7.28 3.30
CA ASN A 180 2.49 6.66 3.89
C ASN A 180 2.13 5.58 4.92
N PRO A 181 1.43 4.50 4.52
CA PRO A 181 0.95 3.49 5.46
C PRO A 181 2.08 2.71 6.13
N LEU A 182 3.25 2.62 5.48
CA LEU A 182 4.42 1.93 6.02
C LEU A 182 5.01 2.60 7.25
N ALA A 183 4.83 3.92 7.42
CA ALA A 183 5.25 4.61 8.64
C ALA A 183 4.46 4.10 9.85
N LEU A 184 3.14 3.93 9.69
CA LEU A 184 2.27 3.41 10.74
C LEU A 184 2.51 1.91 10.99
N GLU A 185 2.69 1.12 9.93
CA GLU A 185 3.00 -0.31 10.06
C GLU A 185 4.30 -0.58 10.82
N LYS A 186 5.31 0.30 10.68
CA LYS A 186 6.56 0.22 11.46
C LYS A 186 6.38 0.57 12.94
N GLN A 187 5.34 1.32 13.27
CA GLN A 187 4.97 1.64 14.66
C GLN A 187 4.12 0.52 15.27
N ASN A 188 3.08 0.09 14.55
CA ASN A 188 2.17 -0.97 14.95
C ASN A 188 1.56 -1.65 13.72
N SER A 189 2.02 -2.86 13.40
CA SER A 189 1.52 -3.66 12.30
C SER A 189 0.16 -4.27 12.64
N THR A 190 -0.80 -4.04 11.75
CA THR A 190 -2.14 -4.60 11.83
C THR A 190 -2.48 -5.30 10.52
N VAL A 191 -3.43 -4.80 9.73
CA VAL A 191 -3.68 -5.32 8.37
C VAL A 191 -2.63 -4.70 7.43
N PRO A 192 -1.80 -5.50 6.76
CA PRO A 192 -0.76 -4.95 5.88
C PRO A 192 -1.36 -4.12 4.74
N PRO A 193 -0.79 -2.93 4.44
CA PRO A 193 -1.22 -2.13 3.31
C PRO A 193 -0.94 -2.85 1.99
N VAL A 194 -1.81 -2.62 1.01
CA VAL A 194 -1.74 -3.30 -0.28
C VAL A 194 -1.68 -2.28 -1.42
N THR A 195 -0.75 -2.50 -2.34
CA THR A 195 -0.73 -1.75 -3.60
C THR A 195 -1.78 -2.31 -4.54
N MET A 196 -2.26 -1.48 -5.47
CA MET A 196 -3.21 -1.90 -6.50
C MET A 196 -2.72 -3.15 -7.25
N GLN A 197 -1.40 -3.27 -7.49
CA GLN A 197 -0.80 -4.43 -8.16
C GLN A 197 -1.06 -5.72 -7.40
N LYS A 198 -0.71 -5.71 -6.10
CA LYS A 198 -0.85 -6.88 -5.24
C LYS A 198 -2.32 -7.25 -5.05
N PHE A 199 -3.18 -6.23 -4.93
CA PHE A 199 -4.62 -6.44 -4.81
C PHE A 199 -5.21 -7.04 -6.10
N VAL A 200 -4.91 -6.48 -7.27
CA VAL A 200 -5.38 -7.00 -8.57
C VAL A 200 -4.92 -8.44 -8.81
N THR A 201 -3.68 -8.78 -8.43
CA THR A 201 -3.20 -10.17 -8.50
C THR A 201 -4.04 -11.10 -7.62
N ALA A 202 -4.25 -10.73 -6.36
CA ALA A 202 -5.05 -11.55 -5.44
C ALA A 202 -6.53 -11.62 -5.87
N PHE A 203 -7.11 -10.52 -6.34
CA PHE A 203 -8.51 -10.41 -6.76
C PHE A 203 -8.82 -11.25 -8.01
N ASN A 204 -7.82 -11.48 -8.87
CA ASN A 204 -7.96 -12.31 -10.06
C ASN A 204 -7.54 -13.78 -9.84
N GLU A 205 -6.92 -14.12 -8.71
CA GLU A 205 -6.51 -15.48 -8.40
C GLU A 205 -7.63 -16.24 -7.67
N LYS A 206 -8.05 -17.37 -8.22
CA LYS A 206 -9.16 -18.16 -7.66
C LYS A 206 -8.77 -18.78 -6.33
N ALA A 207 -7.52 -19.18 -6.17
CA ALA A 207 -6.99 -19.79 -4.95
C ALA A 207 -6.69 -18.79 -3.84
N MET A 208 -7.08 -17.52 -3.99
CA MET A 208 -6.83 -16.47 -3.00
C MET A 208 -8.12 -15.77 -2.57
N THR A 209 -8.13 -15.37 -1.31
CA THR A 209 -8.99 -14.31 -0.77
C THR A 209 -8.20 -13.01 -0.85
N ALA A 210 -8.69 -12.06 -1.64
CA ALA A 210 -8.09 -10.74 -1.76
C ALA A 210 -8.57 -9.84 -0.62
N LEU A 211 -7.62 -9.33 0.16
CA LEU A 211 -7.89 -8.46 1.30
C LEU A 211 -7.61 -7.01 0.92
N LEU A 212 -8.62 -6.16 1.06
CA LEU A 212 -8.56 -4.72 0.84
C LEU A 212 -8.65 -4.01 2.21
N PRO A 213 -7.57 -3.43 2.73
CA PRO A 213 -7.61 -2.69 3.99
C PRO A 213 -8.66 -1.58 3.95
N SER A 214 -9.44 -1.44 5.01
CA SER A 214 -10.49 -0.42 5.13
C SER A 214 -10.00 0.76 5.97
N VAL A 215 -10.20 1.97 5.45
CA VAL A 215 -9.86 3.22 6.11
C VAL A 215 -11.10 3.99 6.50
N SER A 216 -11.03 4.63 7.66
CA SER A 216 -12.06 5.52 8.19
C SER A 216 -11.40 6.79 8.75
N VAL A 217 -12.22 7.68 9.30
CA VAL A 217 -11.78 8.84 10.06
C VAL A 217 -12.22 8.75 11.51
N SER A 218 -11.44 9.35 12.40
CA SER A 218 -11.70 9.37 13.83
C SER A 218 -11.23 10.68 14.44
N SER A 219 -12.02 11.21 15.37
CA SER A 219 -11.73 12.44 16.13
C SER A 219 -11.59 12.17 17.63
N LYS A 220 -11.36 10.92 18.02
CA LYS A 220 -11.41 10.47 19.42
C LYS A 220 -10.16 10.80 20.23
N ILE A 221 -8.98 10.65 19.62
CA ILE A 221 -7.69 10.64 20.35
C ILE A 221 -7.08 12.05 20.41
N TRP A 222 -7.15 12.80 19.31
CA TRP A 222 -6.31 13.98 19.13
C TRP A 222 -7.09 15.28 19.18
N ARG A 223 -6.46 16.31 19.76
CA ARG A 223 -7.03 17.66 19.88
C ARG A 223 -5.97 18.72 19.57
N GLU A 224 -6.33 19.71 18.77
CA GLU A 224 -5.56 20.94 18.55
C GLU A 224 -6.25 22.06 19.34
N ASN A 225 -5.54 22.68 20.30
CA ASN A 225 -6.11 23.75 21.14
C ASN A 225 -7.49 23.37 21.74
N LYS A 226 -7.58 22.14 22.29
CA LYS A 226 -8.79 21.49 22.86
C LYS A 226 -9.86 21.07 21.83
N ARG A 227 -9.77 21.47 20.57
CA ARG A 227 -10.71 21.08 19.51
C ARG A 227 -10.32 19.71 18.95
N PRO A 228 -11.25 18.74 18.87
CA PRO A 228 -10.96 17.46 18.24
C PRO A 228 -10.47 17.65 16.81
N ILE A 229 -9.43 16.89 16.44
CA ILE A 229 -8.97 16.83 15.05
C ILE A 229 -9.31 15.47 14.47
N THR A 230 -9.76 15.49 13.21
CA THR A 230 -10.13 14.28 12.47
C THR A 230 -8.91 13.71 11.78
N VAL A 231 -8.60 12.45 12.07
CA VAL A 231 -7.44 11.73 11.53
C VAL A 231 -7.89 10.43 10.88
N GLN A 232 -7.14 9.99 9.87
CA GLN A 232 -7.39 8.70 9.22
C GLN A 232 -6.97 7.55 10.13
N GLU A 233 -7.76 6.48 10.15
CA GLU A 233 -7.43 5.24 10.85
C GLU A 233 -7.81 4.03 10.01
N LEU A 234 -7.19 2.88 10.29
CA LEU A 234 -7.63 1.60 9.78
C LEU A 234 -8.81 1.10 10.63
N ASP A 235 -9.92 0.71 10.03
CA ASP A 235 -11.11 0.24 10.75
C ASP A 235 -11.50 -1.21 10.44
N GLY A 236 -10.86 -1.85 9.45
CA GLY A 236 -11.11 -3.25 9.11
C GLY A 236 -10.53 -3.66 7.77
N VAL A 237 -11.18 -4.63 7.14
CA VAL A 237 -10.82 -5.17 5.83
C VAL A 237 -12.08 -5.56 5.05
N PHE A 238 -12.06 -5.32 3.74
CA PHE A 238 -12.99 -5.93 2.80
C PHE A 238 -12.31 -7.15 2.17
N ALA A 239 -12.93 -8.32 2.31
CA ALA A 239 -12.43 -9.57 1.76
C ALA A 239 -13.23 -9.95 0.50
N PHE A 240 -12.52 -10.28 -0.57
CA PHE A 240 -13.09 -10.70 -1.85
C PHE A 240 -12.64 -12.13 -2.16
N LYS A 241 -13.60 -13.00 -2.46
CA LYS A 241 -13.35 -14.34 -2.99
C LYS A 241 -14.11 -14.49 -4.31
N MET A 242 -13.44 -14.98 -5.34
CA MET A 242 -14.05 -15.28 -6.64
C MET A 242 -14.83 -14.10 -7.28
N LYS A 243 -14.44 -12.86 -6.98
CA LYS A 243 -15.11 -11.63 -7.43
C LYS A 243 -16.59 -11.52 -7.00
N HIS A 244 -17.00 -12.28 -5.98
CA HIS A 244 -18.31 -12.12 -5.34
C HIS A 244 -18.37 -10.82 -4.53
N LYS A 245 -19.56 -10.52 -3.99
CA LYS A 245 -19.77 -9.37 -3.11
C LYS A 245 -18.77 -9.42 -1.95
N PRO A 246 -18.07 -8.32 -1.65
CA PRO A 246 -17.12 -8.32 -0.54
C PRO A 246 -17.83 -8.47 0.80
N VAL A 247 -17.12 -9.06 1.76
CA VAL A 247 -17.51 -9.08 3.17
C VAL A 247 -16.62 -8.11 3.92
N TYR A 248 -17.22 -7.21 4.70
CA TYR A 248 -16.51 -6.34 5.61
C TYR A 248 -16.29 -7.03 6.95
N LEU A 249 -15.04 -7.05 7.41
CA LEU A 249 -14.64 -7.57 8.71
C LEU A 249 -14.02 -6.43 9.55
N PRO A 250 -14.58 -6.09 10.72
CA PRO A 250 -14.03 -5.07 11.61
C PRO A 250 -12.61 -5.39 12.07
N LEU A 251 -11.76 -4.38 12.28
CA LEU A 251 -10.35 -4.54 12.62
C LEU A 251 -10.12 -5.50 13.79
N LYS A 252 -10.95 -5.41 14.85
CA LYS A 252 -10.85 -6.27 16.04
C LYS A 252 -10.94 -7.77 15.71
N GLN A 253 -11.68 -8.15 14.67
CA GLN A 253 -11.82 -9.54 14.25
C GLN A 253 -10.65 -10.01 13.39
N VAL A 254 -9.90 -9.09 12.76
CA VAL A 254 -8.90 -9.45 11.73
C VAL A 254 -7.47 -9.08 12.10
N THR A 255 -7.21 -8.55 13.30
CA THR A 255 -5.86 -8.21 13.76
C THR A 255 -4.88 -9.38 13.57
N GLY A 256 -5.31 -10.63 13.80
CA GLY A 256 -4.50 -11.83 13.62
C GLY A 256 -4.01 -12.09 12.18
N VAL A 257 -4.61 -11.46 11.16
CA VAL A 257 -4.16 -11.55 9.76
C VAL A 257 -2.73 -11.05 9.58
N ARG A 258 -2.23 -10.19 10.48
CA ARG A 258 -0.82 -9.74 10.50
C ARG A 258 0.18 -10.89 10.57
N TRP A 259 -0.24 -12.03 11.12
CA TRP A 259 0.55 -13.25 11.23
C TRP A 259 0.38 -14.22 10.06
N SER A 260 -0.32 -13.82 9.00
CA SER A 260 -0.53 -14.64 7.82
C SER A 260 0.62 -14.54 6.80
N LYS A 261 1.44 -13.48 6.84
CA LYS A 261 2.49 -13.24 5.84
C LYS A 261 3.64 -12.41 6.42
N ASN A 262 4.81 -12.51 5.81
CA ASN A 262 5.98 -11.68 6.13
C ASN A 262 6.09 -10.47 5.18
N PRO A 263 6.69 -9.35 5.61
CA PRO A 263 7.20 -9.08 6.96
C PRO A 263 6.08 -8.56 7.90
N LEU A 264 6.24 -8.82 9.19
CA LEU A 264 5.59 -8.06 10.26
C LEU A 264 6.66 -7.15 10.86
N TYR A 265 6.38 -5.85 10.96
CA TYR A 265 7.38 -4.86 11.39
C TYR A 265 7.40 -4.70 12.91
N ARG A 266 6.23 -4.47 13.52
CA ARG A 266 6.11 -4.24 14.96
C ARG A 266 4.74 -4.65 15.46
N ALA A 267 4.65 -5.17 16.67
CA ALA A 267 3.40 -5.35 17.38
C ALA A 267 3.65 -5.09 18.87
N GLN A 268 2.62 -4.75 19.62
CA GLN A 268 2.73 -4.55 21.06
C GLN A 268 1.65 -5.35 21.77
N TYR A 269 2.04 -5.98 22.87
CA TYR A 269 1.15 -6.68 23.77
C TYR A 269 1.31 -6.12 25.17
N THR A 270 0.19 -5.96 25.85
CA THR A 270 0.13 -5.66 27.27
C THR A 270 -0.37 -6.91 27.97
N VAL A 271 0.38 -7.40 28.94
CA VAL A 271 0.03 -8.57 29.74
C VAL A 271 -0.10 -8.16 31.20
N GLN A 272 -1.19 -8.56 31.84
CA GLN A 272 -1.47 -8.26 33.25
C GLN A 272 -1.17 -9.46 34.13
N SER A 273 -0.74 -9.22 35.36
CA SER A 273 -0.66 -10.27 36.39
C SER A 273 -2.05 -10.58 36.94
N GLU A 274 -2.31 -11.84 37.33
CA GLU A 274 -3.62 -12.21 37.88
C GLU A 274 -3.84 -11.50 39.23
N GLY A 275 -4.92 -10.73 39.34
CA GLY A 275 -5.29 -10.03 40.58
C GLY A 275 -4.49 -8.77 40.90
N GLN A 276 -3.60 -8.30 40.02
CA GLN A 276 -2.85 -7.04 40.19
C GLN A 276 -3.23 -6.01 39.13
N GLN A 277 -3.09 -4.72 39.46
CA GLN A 277 -3.30 -3.64 38.48
C GLN A 277 -2.09 -3.42 37.56
N ASP A 278 -0.95 -4.03 37.89
CA ASP A 278 0.28 -3.86 37.14
C ASP A 278 0.28 -4.65 35.82
N ALA A 279 0.92 -4.09 34.80
CA ALA A 279 1.05 -4.69 33.48
C ALA A 279 2.48 -4.63 32.96
N ALA A 280 2.89 -5.68 32.25
CA ALA A 280 4.11 -5.67 31.46
C ALA A 280 3.77 -5.44 29.98
N VAL A 281 4.61 -4.66 29.29
CA VAL A 281 4.44 -4.33 27.88
C VAL A 281 5.57 -4.93 27.08
N VAL A 282 5.23 -5.69 26.05
CA VAL A 282 6.17 -6.37 25.17
C VAL A 282 5.99 -5.87 23.74
N GLY A 283 7.07 -5.32 23.18
CA GLY A 283 7.13 -4.92 21.78
C GLY A 283 7.77 -6.01 20.91
N ILE A 284 7.01 -6.64 20.01
CA ILE A 284 7.54 -7.53 18.98
C ILE A 284 8.37 -6.72 17.99
N ARG A 285 9.61 -7.16 17.73
CA ARG A 285 10.56 -6.52 16.80
C ARG A 285 10.84 -7.34 15.56
N TYR A 286 10.62 -8.64 15.66
CA TYR A 286 10.88 -9.57 14.59
C TYR A 286 9.84 -10.67 14.61
N ALA A 287 9.36 -11.03 13.43
CA ALA A 287 8.55 -12.22 13.24
C ALA A 287 8.87 -12.90 11.92
N LYS A 288 8.78 -14.22 11.94
CA LYS A 288 8.84 -15.07 10.76
C LYS A 288 7.71 -16.08 10.81
N VAL A 289 6.88 -16.05 9.77
CA VAL A 289 5.75 -16.95 9.59
C VAL A 289 6.07 -17.97 8.50
N LYS A 290 5.71 -19.23 8.72
CA LYS A 290 5.69 -20.29 7.70
C LYS A 290 4.38 -21.06 7.78
N LYS A 291 3.70 -21.19 6.65
CA LYS A 291 2.55 -22.10 6.48
C LYS A 291 3.06 -23.41 5.91
N LYS A 292 2.54 -24.52 6.42
CA LYS A 292 2.79 -25.85 5.87
C LYS A 292 1.49 -26.62 5.82
N GLU A 293 1.25 -27.28 4.70
CA GLU A 293 0.26 -28.34 4.65
C GLU A 293 0.81 -29.58 5.38
N LEU A 294 -0.02 -30.19 6.21
CA LEU A 294 0.18 -31.52 6.75
C LEU A 294 -0.47 -32.51 5.79
N LYS A 295 0.17 -33.66 5.57
CA LYS A 295 -0.35 -34.72 4.69
C LYS A 295 -1.85 -34.91 4.91
N ALA A 296 -2.62 -34.75 3.84
CA ALA A 296 -4.06 -34.91 3.85
C ALA A 296 -4.46 -36.24 4.48
N GLY A 297 -5.22 -36.15 5.57
CA GLY A 297 -5.89 -37.31 6.15
C GLY A 297 -7.21 -37.58 5.42
N LYS A 298 -7.97 -38.59 5.86
CA LYS A 298 -9.33 -38.84 5.35
C LYS A 298 -10.28 -37.64 5.50
N SER A 299 -9.98 -36.70 6.40
CA SER A 299 -10.78 -35.51 6.69
C SER A 299 -10.40 -34.28 5.84
N GLY A 300 -9.52 -34.43 4.84
CA GLY A 300 -9.02 -33.31 4.03
C GLY A 300 -7.66 -32.76 4.50
N PRO A 301 -7.15 -31.72 3.80
CA PRO A 301 -5.86 -31.10 4.09
C PRO A 301 -5.91 -30.34 5.42
N LYS A 302 -4.84 -30.48 6.20
CA LYS A 302 -4.64 -29.73 7.46
C LYS A 302 -3.41 -28.84 7.33
N PHE A 303 -3.34 -27.80 8.13
CA PHE A 303 -2.27 -26.81 8.04
C PHE A 303 -1.65 -26.54 9.41
N VAL A 304 -0.35 -26.24 9.40
CA VAL A 304 0.35 -25.67 10.55
C VAL A 304 0.86 -24.28 10.19
N LEU A 305 0.48 -23.30 11.00
CA LEU A 305 1.08 -21.97 10.99
C LEU A 305 2.18 -21.90 12.05
N HIS A 306 3.43 -21.95 11.61
CA HIS A 306 4.58 -21.75 12.48
C HIS A 306 4.89 -20.26 12.57
N VAL A 307 4.73 -19.70 13.77
CA VAL A 307 5.08 -18.31 14.10
C VAL A 307 6.32 -18.33 14.98
N LYS A 308 7.40 -17.70 14.51
CA LYS A 308 8.60 -17.47 15.30
C LYS A 308 8.77 -15.97 15.49
N ALA A 309 8.64 -15.49 16.72
CA ALA A 309 8.67 -14.07 17.05
C ALA A 309 9.70 -13.76 18.15
N TYR A 310 10.24 -12.55 18.13
CA TYR A 310 11.09 -12.02 19.19
C TYR A 310 10.71 -10.58 19.50
N GLY A 311 10.81 -10.22 20.78
CA GLY A 311 10.45 -8.90 21.26
C GLY A 311 11.37 -8.39 22.35
N ASP A 312 11.09 -7.15 22.75
CA ASP A 312 11.71 -6.49 23.88
C ASP A 312 10.64 -6.24 24.95
N LEU A 313 11.01 -6.39 26.21
CA LEU A 313 10.21 -5.88 27.32
C LEU A 313 10.42 -4.37 27.38
N THR A 314 9.35 -3.61 27.17
CA THR A 314 9.41 -2.14 27.16
C THR A 314 8.99 -1.55 28.49
N GLU A 315 8.05 -2.20 29.18
CA GLU A 315 7.62 -1.83 30.52
C GLU A 315 7.47 -3.09 31.34
N MET A 316 7.87 -3.02 32.61
CA MET A 316 7.70 -4.08 33.57
C MET A 316 6.86 -3.54 34.72
N GLY A 317 5.69 -4.13 34.91
CA GLY A 317 4.83 -3.89 36.06
C GLY A 317 4.63 -5.18 36.81
N GLY A 318 4.64 -5.10 38.14
CA GLY A 318 4.42 -6.24 39.03
C GLY A 318 5.58 -7.22 39.06
N SER A 319 5.30 -8.44 39.53
CA SER A 319 6.31 -9.46 39.84
C SER A 319 6.35 -10.63 38.84
N MET A 320 5.81 -10.46 37.62
CA MET A 320 5.80 -11.54 36.64
C MET A 320 7.20 -11.85 36.14
N THR A 321 7.54 -13.13 36.09
CA THR A 321 8.78 -13.61 35.48
C THR A 321 8.74 -13.45 33.95
N VAL A 322 9.91 -13.38 33.33
CA VAL A 322 10.05 -13.36 31.86
C VAL A 322 9.33 -14.56 31.22
N GLY A 323 9.45 -15.76 31.80
CA GLY A 323 8.78 -16.96 31.30
C GLY A 323 7.25 -16.88 31.33
N GLU A 324 6.68 -16.26 32.38
CA GLU A 324 5.23 -16.02 32.45
C GLU A 324 4.78 -14.99 31.41
N ILE A 325 5.53 -13.90 31.24
CA ILE A 325 5.27 -12.89 30.20
C ILE A 325 5.31 -13.55 28.81
N GLU A 326 6.35 -14.32 28.52
CA GLU A 326 6.48 -15.05 27.25
C GLU A 326 5.33 -16.02 27.02
N GLY A 327 4.92 -16.75 28.06
CA GLY A 327 3.75 -17.64 28.02
C GLY A 327 2.46 -16.91 27.68
N LYS A 328 2.19 -15.79 28.35
CA LYS A 328 1.01 -14.94 28.10
C LYS A 328 1.03 -14.33 26.70
N VAL A 329 2.17 -13.82 26.23
CA VAL A 329 2.31 -13.29 24.86
C VAL A 329 2.10 -14.38 23.81
N ARG A 330 2.64 -15.59 24.00
CA ARG A 330 2.39 -16.72 23.09
C ARG A 330 0.90 -17.02 22.96
N LYS A 331 0.19 -17.07 24.10
CA LYS A 331 -1.25 -17.30 24.15
C LYS A 331 -2.03 -16.19 23.44
N LEU A 332 -1.71 -14.92 23.67
CA LEU A 332 -2.35 -13.80 22.99
C LEU A 332 -2.16 -13.83 21.46
N ILE A 333 -0.96 -14.19 20.99
CA ILE A 333 -0.68 -14.36 19.55
C ILE A 333 -1.50 -15.53 18.98
N GLU A 334 -1.62 -16.64 19.72
CA GLU A 334 -2.44 -17.78 19.28
C GLU A 334 -3.92 -17.42 19.20
N GLU A 335 -4.44 -16.76 20.24
CA GLU A 335 -5.85 -16.33 20.33
C GLU A 335 -6.22 -15.35 19.22
N GLU A 336 -5.40 -14.35 18.92
CA GLU A 336 -5.71 -13.41 17.84
C GLU A 336 -5.70 -14.08 16.46
N ILE A 337 -4.78 -15.03 16.24
CA ILE A 337 -4.68 -15.77 14.97
C ILE A 337 -5.92 -16.62 14.79
N MET A 338 -6.30 -17.36 15.84
CA MET A 338 -7.48 -18.22 15.81
C MET A 338 -8.78 -17.42 15.72
N LEU A 339 -8.85 -16.25 16.36
CA LEU A 339 -9.98 -15.32 16.21
C LEU A 339 -10.12 -14.87 14.75
N ALA A 340 -9.03 -14.40 14.13
CA ALA A 340 -9.06 -13.98 12.73
C ALA A 340 -9.38 -15.12 11.78
N TYR A 341 -8.77 -16.28 11.99
CA TYR A 341 -9.04 -17.48 11.20
C TYR A 341 -10.52 -17.86 11.26
N THR A 342 -11.06 -18.06 12.46
CA THR A 342 -12.46 -18.49 12.65
C THR A 342 -13.46 -17.42 12.22
N SER A 343 -13.15 -16.12 12.39
CA SER A 343 -13.99 -15.04 11.87
C SER A 343 -14.09 -15.10 10.34
N GLY A 344 -12.98 -15.40 9.66
CA GLY A 344 -12.98 -15.65 8.22
C GLY A 344 -13.83 -16.86 7.83
N ILE A 345 -13.61 -18.01 8.48
CA ILE A 345 -14.31 -19.26 8.14
C ILE A 345 -15.83 -19.13 8.30
N ARG A 346 -16.32 -18.43 9.33
CA ARG A 346 -17.75 -18.17 9.54
C ARG A 346 -18.38 -17.34 8.43
N GLU A 347 -17.60 -16.47 7.80
CA GLU A 347 -18.00 -15.68 6.64
C GLU A 347 -17.68 -16.37 5.30
N HIS A 348 -17.34 -17.66 5.33
CA HIS A 348 -16.91 -18.46 4.17
C HIS A 348 -15.67 -17.91 3.45
N LEU A 349 -14.69 -17.41 4.21
CA LEU A 349 -13.48 -16.78 3.70
C LEU A 349 -12.21 -17.36 4.31
N ASP A 350 -11.27 -17.75 3.46
CA ASP A 350 -9.92 -18.14 3.86
C ASP A 350 -9.02 -16.89 3.95
N LEU A 351 -9.09 -16.18 5.08
CA LEU A 351 -8.28 -14.96 5.31
C LEU A 351 -6.77 -15.25 5.39
N PHE A 352 -6.40 -16.51 5.64
CA PHE A 352 -5.01 -16.93 5.73
C PHE A 352 -4.48 -17.45 4.39
N ASN A 353 -5.26 -17.48 3.32
CA ASN A 353 -4.85 -17.98 2.01
C ASN A 353 -4.14 -19.35 2.11
N LEU A 354 -4.72 -20.28 2.87
CA LEU A 354 -4.31 -21.68 2.94
C LEU A 354 -4.55 -22.40 1.61
N GLU A 355 -5.60 -22.04 0.87
CA GLU A 355 -5.83 -22.59 -0.48
C GLU A 355 -4.67 -22.26 -1.43
N GLU A 356 -4.12 -21.04 -1.34
CA GLU A 356 -2.97 -20.59 -2.11
C GLU A 356 -1.74 -21.49 -1.84
N VAL A 357 -1.58 -21.97 -0.60
CA VAL A 357 -0.49 -22.89 -0.23
C VAL A 357 -0.65 -24.21 -0.98
N MET A 358 -1.86 -24.77 -1.03
CA MET A 358 -2.14 -25.98 -1.80
C MET A 358 -1.92 -25.75 -3.29
N TYR A 359 -2.42 -24.64 -3.83
CA TYR A 359 -2.27 -24.31 -5.25
C TYR A 359 -0.80 -24.20 -5.68
N ARG A 360 0.04 -23.52 -4.87
CA ARG A 360 1.45 -23.29 -5.18
C ARG A 360 2.34 -24.52 -4.96
N TYR A 361 2.08 -25.30 -3.92
CA TYR A 361 3.02 -26.33 -3.45
C TYR A 361 2.48 -27.76 -3.57
N HIS A 362 1.16 -27.93 -3.74
CA HIS A 362 0.47 -29.23 -3.76
C HIS A 362 -0.59 -29.29 -4.89
N LEU A 363 -0.21 -28.82 -6.10
CA LEU A 363 -1.12 -28.62 -7.23
C LEU A 363 -1.99 -29.84 -7.59
N GLY A 364 -1.44 -31.06 -7.45
CA GLY A 364 -2.18 -32.30 -7.74
C GLY A 364 -3.36 -32.53 -6.79
N GLU A 365 -3.21 -32.15 -5.52
CA GLU A 365 -4.29 -32.22 -4.53
C GLU A 365 -5.30 -31.10 -4.75
N TRP A 366 -4.82 -29.85 -4.90
CA TRP A 366 -5.68 -28.70 -5.17
C TRP A 366 -6.58 -28.92 -6.40
N LYS A 367 -6.07 -29.55 -7.46
CA LYS A 367 -6.85 -29.88 -8.66
C LYS A 367 -8.03 -30.83 -8.39
N LYS A 368 -7.93 -31.68 -7.36
CA LYS A 368 -8.97 -32.65 -6.98
C LYS A 368 -9.99 -32.06 -6.01
N THR A 369 -9.58 -31.14 -5.14
CA THR A 369 -10.38 -30.71 -3.98
C THR A 369 -10.86 -29.25 -4.05
N ALA A 370 -10.14 -28.38 -4.75
CA ALA A 370 -10.33 -26.93 -4.65
C ALA A 370 -10.44 -26.19 -5.99
N ARG A 371 -10.24 -26.88 -7.13
CA ARG A 371 -10.27 -26.29 -8.48
C ARG A 371 -11.53 -25.50 -8.81
N SER A 372 -12.69 -25.85 -8.23
CA SER A 372 -13.94 -25.11 -8.44
C SER A 372 -13.89 -23.68 -7.89
N GLY A 373 -13.02 -23.43 -6.89
CA GLY A 373 -12.87 -22.13 -6.23
C GLY A 373 -13.67 -21.99 -4.93
N ASP A 374 -14.43 -23.02 -4.54
CA ASP A 374 -15.33 -23.00 -3.37
C ASP A 374 -14.73 -23.73 -2.15
N TRP A 375 -13.46 -24.13 -2.23
CA TRP A 375 -12.82 -24.79 -1.12
C TRP A 375 -12.61 -23.83 0.06
N LEU A 376 -12.86 -24.34 1.25
CA LEU A 376 -12.67 -23.63 2.51
C LEU A 376 -12.11 -24.62 3.54
N PRO A 377 -11.10 -24.23 4.34
CA PRO A 377 -10.65 -25.06 5.44
C PRO A 377 -11.67 -25.02 6.59
N GLY A 378 -11.80 -26.10 7.35
CA GLY A 378 -12.64 -26.16 8.53
C GLY A 378 -12.02 -25.44 9.74
N GLU A 379 -12.83 -25.11 10.75
CA GLU A 379 -12.35 -24.39 11.95
C GLU A 379 -11.22 -25.11 12.70
N LYS A 380 -11.11 -26.44 12.56
CA LYS A 380 -10.09 -27.28 13.22
C LYS A 380 -8.92 -27.67 12.31
N ASP A 381 -8.88 -27.18 11.07
CA ASP A 381 -7.86 -27.56 10.09
C ASP A 381 -6.59 -26.71 10.19
N LEU A 382 -6.60 -25.63 10.98
CA LEU A 382 -5.42 -24.84 11.28
C LEU A 382 -4.89 -25.14 12.70
N GLN A 383 -3.65 -25.63 12.77
CA GLN A 383 -2.89 -25.69 14.01
C GLN A 383 -1.92 -24.50 14.05
N VAL A 384 -1.93 -23.73 15.14
CA VAL A 384 -0.99 -22.62 15.34
C VAL A 384 0.13 -23.09 16.27
N LYS A 385 1.38 -22.82 15.89
CA LYS A 385 2.57 -23.09 16.72
C LYS A 385 3.39 -21.83 16.89
N VAL A 386 3.26 -21.20 18.05
CA VAL A 386 3.97 -19.95 18.39
C VAL A 386 5.21 -20.25 19.23
N SER A 387 6.37 -19.85 18.71
CA SER A 387 7.61 -19.72 19.46
C SER A 387 7.91 -18.23 19.62
N PHE A 388 7.94 -17.78 20.87
CA PHE A 388 8.24 -16.39 21.22
C PHE A 388 9.34 -16.38 22.28
N GLY A 389 10.21 -15.37 22.22
CA GLY A 389 11.19 -15.11 23.27
C GLY A 389 11.51 -13.62 23.38
N ILE A 390 11.74 -13.16 24.60
CA ILE A 390 12.22 -11.82 24.89
C ILE A 390 13.75 -11.81 24.73
N ARG A 391 14.28 -10.84 23.97
CA ARG A 391 15.72 -10.72 23.71
C ARG A 391 16.38 -9.58 24.47
N ARG A 392 15.60 -8.59 24.89
CA ARG A 392 16.05 -7.43 25.66
C ARG A 392 15.00 -7.12 26.71
N ALA A 393 15.38 -7.18 27.98
CA ALA A 393 14.51 -6.84 29.10
C ALA A 393 14.74 -5.43 29.65
N GLY A 394 15.66 -4.64 29.05
CA GLY A 394 16.17 -3.41 29.66
C GLY A 394 17.08 -3.69 30.87
N VAL A 395 17.38 -2.67 31.67
CA VAL A 395 18.23 -2.77 32.89
C VAL A 395 17.58 -3.61 34.00
N PHE A 396 16.35 -4.09 33.79
CA PHE A 396 15.62 -4.93 34.74
C PHE A 396 16.15 -6.38 34.83
N GLU A 397 17.11 -6.76 33.98
CA GLU A 397 17.98 -7.92 34.21
C GLU A 397 19.20 -7.54 35.06
N MET A 398 18.97 -7.14 36.31
CA MET A 398 19.97 -7.22 37.39
C MET A 398 19.25 -7.40 38.72
N GLN A 399 18.57 -8.54 38.90
CA GLN A 399 18.43 -9.24 40.17
C GLN A 399 17.94 -10.67 39.99
#